data_AF-A0A158ADT3-F1
#
_entry.id   AF-A0A158ADT3-F1
#
_cell.length_a   1.000
_cell.length_b   1.000
_cell.length_c   1.000
_cell.angle_alpha   90.00
_cell.angle_beta   90.00
_cell.angle_gamma   90.00
#
_symmetry.space_group_name_H-M   'P 1'
#
loop_
_entity.id
_entity.type
_entity.pdbx_description
1 polymer ?
#
loop_
_entity_poly.entity_id
_entity_poly.type
_entity_poly.pdbx_seq_one_letter_code
_entity_poly.pdbx_strand_id
1 'polypeptide(L)'
;MSLRDVDAIDYIGVNILFRRVYVGLFDELDWRDEREHQDLLTKKIDRYIRYIRSGKLLLNYPKVRGYEIVVEYVSHHPMTPSAVEFWKSRERLLHEAGYAVHIRGVDVRHALGISVDEPEHVNAEPVEPPALEVLDPDPLTQQLADVSDISYLPPLTPERRPHALPVLRRLAMRHATG
;
A
#
# COMPACT_ATOMS: atom_id res chain seq x y z
N MET A 1 -8.50 -21.01 -5.67
CA MET A 1 -9.60 -20.46 -4.86
C MET A 1 -9.89 -19.10 -5.45
N SER A 2 -11.16 -18.84 -5.77
CA SER A 2 -11.59 -17.70 -6.57
C SER A 2 -12.14 -16.57 -5.70
N LEU A 3 -12.21 -15.34 -6.22
CA LEU A 3 -12.97 -14.25 -5.59
C LEU A 3 -14.45 -14.63 -5.38
N ARG A 4 -15.00 -15.53 -6.21
CA ARG A 4 -16.37 -16.05 -6.08
C ARG A 4 -16.56 -16.98 -4.88
N ASP A 5 -15.50 -17.59 -4.35
CA ASP A 5 -15.54 -18.48 -3.19
C ASP A 5 -15.58 -17.66 -1.88
N VAL A 6 -16.60 -16.84 -1.70
CA VAL A 6 -16.69 -15.80 -0.67
C VAL A 6 -16.54 -16.35 0.77
N ASP A 7 -16.95 -17.58 1.03
CA ASP A 7 -16.92 -18.18 2.38
C ASP A 7 -15.58 -18.81 2.77
N ALA A 8 -14.68 -18.98 1.80
CA ALA A 8 -13.37 -19.59 2.00
C ALA A 8 -12.30 -18.55 2.37
N ILE A 9 -11.30 -18.99 3.15
CA ILE A 9 -10.06 -18.25 3.35
C ILE A 9 -9.03 -18.86 2.41
N ASP A 10 -8.50 -18.06 1.48
CA ASP A 10 -7.70 -18.61 0.39
C ASP A 10 -6.33 -19.10 0.85
N TYR A 11 -5.65 -18.29 1.66
CA TYR A 11 -4.28 -18.56 2.09
C TYR A 11 -3.98 -17.93 3.45
N ILE A 12 -3.19 -18.66 4.25
CA ILE A 12 -2.59 -18.15 5.49
C ILE A 12 -1.09 -18.43 5.42
N GLY A 13 -0.30 -17.35 5.37
CA GLY A 13 1.16 -17.39 5.43
C GLY A 13 1.67 -16.91 6.77
N VAL A 14 2.73 -17.53 7.29
CA VAL A 14 3.37 -17.10 8.55
C VAL A 14 4.81 -16.76 8.27
N ASN A 15 5.17 -15.49 8.51
CA ASN A 15 6.55 -15.04 8.52
C ASN A 15 7.03 -14.88 9.96
N ILE A 16 7.80 -15.87 10.42
CA ILE A 16 8.34 -15.90 11.78
C ILE A 16 9.41 -14.83 12.03
N LEU A 17 10.17 -14.45 11.00
CA LEU A 17 11.29 -13.51 11.13
C LEU A 17 10.79 -12.09 11.42
N PHE A 18 9.76 -11.66 10.69
CA PHE A 18 9.15 -10.34 10.86
C PHE A 18 7.92 -10.34 11.77
N ARG A 19 7.58 -11.50 12.36
CA ARG A 19 6.38 -11.69 13.19
C ARG A 19 5.11 -11.21 12.51
N ARG A 20 4.89 -11.67 11.27
CA ARG A 20 3.73 -11.35 10.44
C ARG A 20 2.92 -12.57 10.06
N VAL A 21 1.61 -12.42 10.00
CA VAL A 21 0.68 -13.39 9.42
C VAL A 21 0.03 -12.74 8.22
N TYR A 22 0.17 -13.36 7.06
CA TYR A 22 -0.45 -12.96 5.82
C TYR A 22 -1.75 -13.73 5.65
N VAL A 23 -2.85 -13.04 5.42
CA VAL A 23 -4.12 -13.63 5.02
C VAL A 23 -4.36 -13.20 3.58
N GLY A 24 -4.14 -14.13 2.65
CA GLY A 24 -4.17 -13.87 1.22
C GLY A 24 -5.57 -13.91 0.65
N LEU A 25 -5.92 -12.91 -0.16
CA LEU A 25 -7.14 -12.80 -0.94
C LEU A 25 -6.75 -12.82 -2.42
N PHE A 26 -7.06 -13.93 -3.11
CA PHE A 26 -6.83 -14.05 -4.54
C PHE A 26 -8.04 -13.57 -5.32
N ASP A 27 -7.73 -12.77 -6.33
CA ASP A 27 -8.69 -12.22 -7.26
C ASP A 27 -8.26 -12.48 -8.70
N GLU A 28 -9.03 -13.35 -9.32
CA GLU A 28 -8.87 -13.81 -10.69
C GLU A 28 -9.87 -13.15 -11.66
N LEU A 29 -10.76 -12.28 -11.17
CA LEU A 29 -11.79 -11.67 -12.01
C LEU A 29 -11.23 -10.44 -12.71
N ASP A 30 -11.63 -10.26 -13.96
CA ASP A 30 -11.45 -8.98 -14.62
C ASP A 30 -12.49 -7.95 -14.12
N TRP A 31 -12.23 -6.69 -14.39
CA TRP A 31 -13.06 -5.56 -13.95
C TRP A 31 -14.13 -5.17 -14.97
N ARG A 32 -14.58 -6.09 -15.84
CA ARG A 32 -15.61 -5.77 -16.86
C ARG A 32 -16.98 -5.50 -16.24
N ASP A 33 -17.37 -6.28 -15.23
CA ASP A 33 -18.53 -5.98 -14.37
C ASP A 33 -18.04 -5.46 -13.02
N GLU A 34 -17.73 -4.16 -12.96
CA GLU A 34 -17.22 -3.55 -11.73
C GLU A 34 -18.21 -3.70 -10.57
N ARG A 35 -19.53 -3.71 -10.83
CA ARG A 35 -20.53 -3.76 -9.76
C ARG A 35 -20.55 -5.12 -9.10
N GLU A 36 -20.60 -6.19 -9.89
CA GLU A 36 -20.50 -7.56 -9.36
C GLU A 36 -19.16 -7.76 -8.65
N HIS A 37 -18.07 -7.28 -9.24
CA HIS A 37 -16.73 -7.40 -8.68
C HIS A 37 -16.65 -6.71 -7.30
N GLN A 38 -17.10 -5.46 -7.19
CA GLN A 38 -17.10 -4.72 -5.92
C GLN A 38 -17.94 -5.40 -4.83
N ASP A 39 -19.09 -5.97 -5.19
CA ASP A 39 -19.96 -6.71 -4.26
C ASP A 39 -19.27 -7.99 -3.75
N LEU A 40 -18.66 -8.78 -4.64
CA LEU A 40 -17.91 -9.98 -4.28
C LEU A 40 -16.71 -9.65 -3.39
N LEU A 41 -15.91 -8.65 -3.75
CA LEU A 41 -14.74 -8.24 -2.98
C LEU A 41 -15.13 -7.71 -1.60
N THR A 42 -16.22 -6.96 -1.50
CA THR A 42 -16.77 -6.51 -0.21
C THR A 42 -17.13 -7.70 0.67
N LYS A 43 -17.90 -8.66 0.15
CA LYS A 43 -18.31 -9.84 0.92
C LYS A 43 -17.10 -10.68 1.36
N LYS A 44 -16.09 -10.81 0.51
CA LYS A 44 -14.87 -11.57 0.82
C LYS A 44 -14.03 -10.88 1.90
N ILE A 45 -13.86 -9.56 1.83
CA ILE A 45 -13.19 -8.77 2.86
C ILE A 45 -13.94 -8.90 4.20
N ASP A 46 -15.27 -8.76 4.20
CA ASP A 46 -16.08 -8.91 5.41
C ASP A 46 -15.93 -10.31 6.02
N ARG A 47 -15.85 -11.34 5.19
CA ARG A 47 -15.59 -12.72 5.65
C ARG A 47 -14.23 -12.82 6.33
N TYR A 48 -13.18 -12.23 5.75
CA TYR A 48 -11.82 -12.27 6.29
C TYR A 48 -11.74 -11.56 7.64
N ILE A 49 -12.32 -10.35 7.72
CA ILE A 49 -12.41 -9.59 8.96
C ILE A 49 -13.14 -10.42 10.02
N ARG A 50 -14.29 -11.03 9.68
CA ARG A 50 -15.04 -11.89 10.61
C ARG A 50 -14.23 -13.10 11.06
N TYR A 51 -13.51 -13.76 10.15
CA TYR A 51 -12.66 -14.89 10.48
C TYR A 51 -11.56 -14.50 11.48
N ILE A 52 -10.88 -13.39 11.25
CA ILE A 52 -9.83 -12.88 12.14
C ILE A 52 -10.43 -12.47 13.50
N ARG A 53 -11.48 -11.64 13.51
CA ARG A 53 -12.12 -11.14 14.73
C ARG A 53 -12.76 -12.23 15.57
N SER A 54 -13.25 -13.31 14.94
CA SER A 54 -13.79 -14.47 15.66
C SER A 54 -12.73 -15.25 16.44
N GLY A 55 -11.44 -14.94 16.27
CA GLY A 55 -10.34 -15.67 16.90
C GLY A 55 -10.01 -17.01 16.23
N LYS A 56 -10.76 -17.43 15.20
CA LYS A 56 -10.51 -18.68 14.45
C LYS A 56 -9.08 -18.77 13.93
N LEU A 57 -8.52 -17.66 13.46
CA LEU A 57 -7.11 -17.60 13.07
C LEU A 57 -6.19 -18.05 14.21
N LEU A 58 -6.37 -17.54 15.43
CA LEU A 58 -5.53 -17.88 16.58
C LEU A 58 -5.83 -19.26 17.16
N LEU A 59 -7.03 -19.78 16.98
CA LEU A 59 -7.36 -21.17 17.33
C LEU A 59 -6.60 -22.15 16.43
N ASN A 60 -6.57 -21.87 15.13
CA ASN A 60 -5.88 -22.71 14.14
C ASN A 60 -4.36 -22.52 14.18
N TYR A 61 -3.89 -21.32 14.52
CA TYR A 61 -2.46 -20.95 14.53
C TYR A 61 -2.07 -20.31 15.87
N PRO A 62 -2.06 -21.05 17.00
CA PRO A 62 -1.85 -20.44 18.32
C PRO A 62 -0.47 -19.80 18.51
N LYS A 63 0.55 -20.27 17.77
CA LYS A 63 1.94 -19.80 17.86
C LYS A 63 2.14 -18.38 17.32
N VAL A 64 1.19 -17.85 16.52
CA VAL A 64 1.31 -16.52 15.90
C VAL A 64 0.67 -15.43 16.73
N ARG A 65 0.31 -15.71 17.99
CA ARG A 65 -0.28 -14.70 18.88
C ARG A 65 0.66 -13.49 19.02
N GLY A 66 0.09 -12.30 18.83
CA GLY A 66 0.83 -11.05 18.86
C GLY A 66 1.71 -10.80 17.63
N TYR A 67 1.51 -11.55 16.54
CA TYR A 67 2.06 -11.20 15.23
C TYR A 67 1.16 -10.15 14.58
N GLU A 68 1.76 -9.27 13.77
CA GLU A 68 1.02 -8.34 12.92
C GLU A 68 0.24 -9.12 11.86
N ILE A 69 -1.03 -8.78 11.66
CA ILE A 69 -1.87 -9.39 10.63
C ILE A 69 -1.87 -8.48 9.40
N VAL A 70 -1.48 -9.05 8.27
CA VAL A 70 -1.42 -8.40 6.97
C VAL A 70 -2.47 -9.05 6.06
N VAL A 71 -3.41 -8.26 5.55
CA VAL A 71 -4.31 -8.70 4.47
C VAL A 71 -3.59 -8.46 3.15
N GLU A 72 -3.31 -9.54 2.43
CA GLU A 72 -2.60 -9.48 1.14
C GLU A 72 -3.60 -9.67 0.01
N TYR A 73 -3.84 -8.63 -0.78
CA TYR A 73 -4.70 -8.68 -1.95
C TYR A 73 -3.86 -8.93 -3.20
N VAL A 74 -4.18 -10.02 -3.90
CA VAL A 74 -3.47 -10.47 -5.08
C VAL A 74 -4.41 -10.43 -6.28
N SER A 75 -4.22 -9.42 -7.13
CA SER A 75 -5.02 -9.24 -8.34
C SER A 75 -4.29 -9.80 -9.56
N HIS A 76 -4.96 -10.64 -10.34
CA HIS A 76 -4.47 -11.14 -11.62
C HIS A 76 -4.71 -10.16 -12.79
N HIS A 77 -5.67 -9.26 -12.63
CA HIS A 77 -6.05 -8.29 -13.65
C HIS A 77 -5.77 -6.85 -13.19
N PRO A 78 -5.40 -5.94 -14.10
CA PRO A 78 -5.25 -4.54 -13.75
C PRO A 78 -6.61 -3.95 -13.35
N MET A 79 -6.60 -3.16 -12.28
CA MET A 79 -7.77 -2.40 -11.83
C MET A 79 -8.05 -1.23 -12.78
N THR A 80 -9.33 -0.95 -13.02
CA THR A 80 -9.76 0.31 -13.63
C THR A 80 -9.56 1.48 -12.66
N PRO A 81 -9.60 2.74 -13.10
CA PRO A 81 -9.51 3.88 -12.19
C PRO A 81 -10.58 3.88 -11.09
N SER A 82 -11.82 3.48 -11.43
CA SER A 82 -12.93 3.32 -10.49
C SER A 82 -12.64 2.23 -9.46
N ALA A 83 -12.12 1.09 -9.91
CA ALA A 83 -11.70 -0.01 -9.04
C ALA A 83 -10.58 0.39 -8.08
N VAL A 84 -9.62 1.20 -8.51
CA VAL A 84 -8.54 1.73 -7.64
C VAL A 84 -9.12 2.58 -6.51
N GLU A 85 -10.05 3.50 -6.82
CA GLU A 85 -10.70 4.33 -5.79
C GLU A 85 -11.56 3.50 -4.84
N PHE A 86 -12.26 2.50 -5.36
CA PHE A 86 -12.98 1.53 -4.54
C PHE A 86 -12.01 0.78 -3.60
N TRP A 87 -10.90 0.25 -4.11
CA TRP A 87 -9.90 -0.47 -3.32
C TRP A 87 -9.30 0.41 -2.22
N LYS A 88 -8.95 1.67 -2.50
CA LYS A 88 -8.48 2.62 -1.48
C LYS A 88 -9.48 2.77 -0.32
N SER A 89 -10.79 2.71 -0.60
CA SER A 89 -11.80 2.74 0.46
C SER A 89 -11.78 1.47 1.34
N ARG A 90 -11.49 0.30 0.75
CA ARG A 90 -11.38 -0.97 1.47
C ARG A 90 -10.07 -1.06 2.26
N GLU A 91 -8.99 -0.55 1.70
CA GLU A 91 -7.70 -0.43 2.38
C GLU A 91 -7.82 0.42 3.64
N ARG A 92 -8.47 1.59 3.57
CA ARG A 92 -8.77 2.40 4.76
C ARG A 92 -9.57 1.64 5.80
N LEU A 93 -10.63 0.93 5.39
CA LEU A 93 -11.45 0.12 6.29
C LEU A 93 -10.62 -0.96 7.01
N LEU A 94 -9.72 -1.63 6.29
CA LEU A 94 -8.84 -2.65 6.86
C LEU A 94 -7.84 -2.05 7.85
N HIS A 95 -7.27 -0.89 7.53
CA HIS A 95 -6.40 -0.16 8.45
C HIS A 95 -7.11 0.30 9.72
N GLU A 96 -8.32 0.84 9.59
CA GLU A 96 -9.17 1.22 10.74
C GLU A 96 -9.54 0.00 11.61
N ALA A 97 -9.66 -1.18 11.01
CA ALA A 97 -9.84 -2.44 11.72
C ALA A 97 -8.57 -2.98 12.39
N GLY A 98 -7.42 -2.31 12.22
CA GLY A 98 -6.14 -2.66 12.84
C GLY A 98 -5.29 -3.65 12.03
N TYR A 99 -5.54 -3.78 10.73
CA TYR A 99 -4.78 -4.67 9.85
C TYR A 99 -3.84 -3.88 8.94
N ALA A 100 -2.65 -4.43 8.70
CA ALA A 100 -1.82 -3.98 7.59
C ALA A 100 -2.41 -4.51 6.28
N VAL A 101 -2.17 -3.78 5.18
CA VAL A 101 -2.67 -4.15 3.86
C VAL A 101 -1.51 -4.12 2.88
N HIS A 102 -1.37 -5.17 2.08
CA HIS A 102 -0.47 -5.19 0.94
C HIS A 102 -1.26 -5.52 -0.31
N ILE A 103 -0.93 -4.84 -1.41
CA ILE A 103 -1.43 -5.19 -2.73
C ILE A 103 -0.31 -5.71 -3.61
N ARG A 104 -0.59 -6.79 -4.33
CA ARG A 104 0.29 -7.36 -5.34
C ARG A 104 -0.48 -7.50 -6.65
N GLY A 105 -0.06 -6.74 -7.65
CA GLY A 105 -0.45 -7.02 -9.04
C GLY A 105 0.40 -8.19 -9.55
N VAL A 106 -0.26 -9.25 -10.02
CA VAL A 106 0.42 -10.32 -10.75
C VAL A 106 -0.02 -10.20 -12.20
N ASP A 107 0.82 -9.60 -13.03
CA ASP A 107 0.59 -9.59 -14.47
C ASP A 107 0.96 -10.95 -15.07
N VAL A 108 -0.04 -11.82 -15.23
CA VAL A 108 0.15 -13.15 -15.80
C VAL A 108 0.19 -13.15 -17.33
N ARG A 109 -0.01 -12.00 -18.00
CA ARG A 109 -0.05 -11.93 -19.48
C ARG A 109 1.25 -12.45 -20.09
N HIS A 110 2.39 -12.06 -19.51
CA HIS A 110 3.70 -12.56 -19.92
C HIS A 110 3.86 -14.07 -19.74
N ALA A 111 3.31 -14.65 -18.68
CA ALA A 111 3.39 -16.08 -18.41
C ALA A 111 2.47 -16.91 -19.33
N LEU A 112 1.40 -16.31 -19.85
CA LEU A 112 0.44 -16.94 -20.76
C LEU A 112 0.77 -16.72 -22.24
N GLY A 113 1.92 -16.10 -22.55
CA GLY A 113 2.32 -15.81 -23.93
C GLY A 113 1.42 -14.77 -24.62
N ILE A 114 0.67 -13.98 -23.85
CA ILE A 114 -0.17 -12.90 -24.37
C ILE A 114 0.72 -11.69 -24.59
N SER A 115 0.98 -11.34 -25.84
CA SER A 115 1.66 -10.11 -26.23
C SER A 115 0.83 -8.92 -25.76
N VAL A 116 1.42 -8.05 -24.94
CA VAL A 116 0.85 -6.73 -24.67
C VAL A 116 1.54 -5.80 -25.63
N ASP A 117 0.80 -5.27 -26.61
CA ASP A 117 1.32 -4.15 -27.39
C ASP A 117 1.61 -3.02 -26.41
N GLU A 118 2.87 -2.61 -26.33
CA GLU A 118 3.22 -1.40 -25.59
C GLU A 118 2.34 -0.27 -26.13
N PRO A 119 1.75 0.58 -25.26
CA PRO A 119 0.99 1.72 -25.76
C PRO A 119 1.90 2.46 -26.73
N GLU A 120 1.45 2.58 -27.99
CA GLU A 120 2.20 3.32 -29.00
C GLU A 120 2.60 4.65 -28.37
N HIS A 121 3.91 4.90 -28.30
CA HIS A 121 4.40 6.22 -28.00
C HIS A 121 3.84 7.13 -29.10
N VAL A 122 2.71 7.78 -28.82
CA VAL A 122 2.25 8.88 -29.63
C VAL A 122 3.34 9.93 -29.43
N ASN A 123 4.24 10.04 -30.42
CA ASN A 123 5.09 11.22 -30.59
C ASN A 123 4.13 12.39 -30.89
N ALA A 124 3.44 12.86 -29.86
CA ALA A 124 2.81 14.15 -29.90
C ALA A 124 3.98 15.14 -29.98
N GLU A 125 4.13 15.79 -31.13
CA GLU A 125 5.01 16.95 -31.21
C GLU A 125 4.66 17.89 -30.06
N PRO A 126 5.66 18.47 -29.37
CA PRO A 126 5.38 19.42 -28.30
C PRO A 126 4.51 20.55 -28.86
N VAL A 127 3.24 20.57 -28.50
CA VAL A 127 2.36 21.70 -28.80
C VAL A 127 2.88 22.85 -27.95
N GLU A 128 3.49 23.84 -28.58
CA GLU A 128 3.85 25.07 -27.89
C GLU A 128 2.59 25.63 -27.20
N PRO A 129 2.63 25.86 -25.88
CA PRO A 129 1.50 26.47 -25.21
C PRO A 129 1.24 27.83 -25.88
N PRO A 130 -0.04 28.21 -26.10
CA PRO A 130 -0.35 29.53 -26.65
C PRO A 130 0.33 30.59 -25.79
N ALA A 131 0.95 31.57 -26.46
CA ALA A 131 1.67 32.64 -25.81
C ALA A 131 0.77 33.27 -24.74
N LEU A 132 1.20 33.18 -23.49
CA LEU A 132 0.50 33.78 -22.36
C LEU A 132 0.62 35.30 -22.57
N GLU A 133 -0.47 35.99 -22.91
CA GLU A 133 -0.51 37.45 -22.90
C GLU A 133 -0.20 37.91 -21.48
N VAL A 134 0.99 38.47 -21.29
CA VAL A 134 1.40 39.08 -20.03
C VAL A 134 0.58 40.36 -19.87
N LEU A 135 -0.50 40.27 -19.10
CA LEU A 135 -1.19 41.45 -18.60
C LEU A 135 -0.20 42.27 -17.76
N ASP A 136 -0.06 43.55 -18.10
CA ASP A 136 0.81 44.48 -17.36
C ASP A 136 0.50 44.42 -15.86
N PRO A 137 1.53 44.42 -14.99
CA PRO A 137 1.30 44.33 -13.55
C PRO A 137 0.51 45.54 -13.04
N ASP A 138 -0.60 45.25 -12.37
CA ASP A 138 -1.44 46.20 -11.64
C ASP A 138 -0.56 47.03 -10.68
N PRO A 139 -0.62 48.39 -10.70
CA PRO A 139 0.23 49.27 -9.90
C PRO A 139 0.13 49.05 -8.38
N LEU A 140 -0.85 48.31 -7.88
CA LEU A 140 -0.90 47.91 -6.46
C LEU A 140 0.14 46.85 -6.05
N THR A 141 0.77 46.15 -6.99
CA THR A 141 1.71 45.05 -6.68
C THR A 141 3.08 45.55 -6.19
N GLN A 142 3.44 46.80 -6.47
CA GLN A 142 4.72 47.38 -6.04
C GLN A 142 4.81 47.63 -4.53
N GLN A 143 3.68 47.70 -3.82
CA GLN A 143 3.68 48.02 -2.39
C GLN A 143 3.91 46.80 -1.48
N LEU A 144 3.90 45.57 -2.01
CA LEU A 144 4.15 44.33 -1.26
C LEU A 144 5.59 43.84 -1.34
N ALA A 145 6.45 44.46 -2.15
CA ALA A 145 7.85 44.06 -2.31
C ALA A 145 8.76 44.50 -1.14
N ASP A 146 8.23 45.24 -0.16
CA ASP A 146 9.02 45.81 0.95
C ASP A 146 8.83 45.09 2.30
N VAL A 147 8.30 43.85 2.30
CA VAL A 147 8.19 43.04 3.53
C VAL A 147 9.22 41.91 3.49
N SER A 148 10.51 42.26 3.53
CA SER A 148 11.61 41.34 3.76
C SER A 148 11.92 41.13 5.25
N ASP A 149 10.88 41.13 6.11
CA ASP A 149 11.03 40.87 7.54
C ASP A 149 10.62 39.42 7.84
N ILE A 150 11.61 38.53 7.84
CA ILE A 150 11.45 37.07 7.99
C ILE A 150 11.41 36.65 9.46
N SER A 151 11.13 37.58 10.37
CA SER A 151 11.14 37.39 11.83
C SER A 151 10.03 36.47 12.36
N TYR A 152 9.08 36.05 11.52
CA TYR A 152 7.96 35.17 11.90
C TYR A 152 8.12 33.70 11.48
N LEU A 153 9.20 33.31 10.79
CA LEU A 153 9.39 31.90 10.45
C LEU A 153 9.92 31.12 11.67
N PRO A 154 9.22 30.07 12.13
CA PRO A 154 9.76 29.18 13.14
C PRO A 154 11.03 28.49 12.60
N PRO A 155 12.06 28.29 13.44
CA PRO A 155 13.33 27.73 12.97
C PRO A 155 13.15 26.32 12.42
N LEU A 156 13.74 26.07 11.25
CA LEU A 156 13.81 24.76 10.63
C LEU A 156 14.54 23.79 11.56
N THR A 157 13.86 22.73 12.00
CA THR A 157 14.45 21.67 12.81
C THR A 157 15.58 20.98 12.05
N PRO A 158 16.78 20.82 12.65
CA PRO A 158 17.88 20.17 11.97
C PRO A 158 17.65 18.66 11.83
N GLU A 159 17.88 18.17 10.61
CA GLU A 159 18.09 16.78 10.20
C GLU A 159 18.74 15.93 11.32
N ARG A 160 18.05 14.86 11.73
CA ARG A 160 18.60 13.85 12.64
C ARG A 160 19.72 13.09 11.93
N ARG A 161 20.96 13.42 12.28
CA ARG A 161 22.16 12.63 11.95
C ARG A 161 21.95 11.15 12.34
N PRO A 162 22.44 10.18 11.55
CA PRO A 162 22.42 8.77 11.95
C PRO A 162 23.28 8.58 13.20
N HIS A 163 22.67 8.09 14.28
CA HIS A 163 23.40 7.70 15.48
C HIS A 163 24.27 6.47 15.18
N ALA A 164 25.58 6.62 15.36
CA ALA A 164 26.52 5.51 15.40
C ALA A 164 26.15 4.56 16.54
N LEU A 165 26.00 3.28 16.23
CA LEU A 165 25.78 2.23 17.23
C LEU A 165 27.02 2.12 18.13
N PRO A 166 26.87 2.03 19.47
CA PRO A 166 28.01 1.81 20.34
C PRO A 166 28.58 0.40 20.15
N VAL A 167 29.89 0.35 19.94
CA VAL A 167 30.71 -0.87 19.88
C VAL A 167 30.62 -1.61 21.22
N LEU A 168 29.96 -2.77 21.24
CA LEU A 168 30.02 -3.66 22.39
C LEU A 168 31.42 -4.31 22.44
N ARG A 169 32.23 -3.84 23.39
CA ARG A 169 33.49 -4.48 23.78
C ARG A 169 33.22 -5.91 24.24
N ARG A 170 33.97 -6.85 23.66
CA ARG A 170 34.11 -8.24 24.11
C ARG A 170 34.48 -8.27 25.60
N LEU A 171 33.69 -8.95 26.41
CA LEU A 171 34.14 -9.52 27.68
C LEU A 171 34.19 -11.03 27.51
N ALA A 172 35.41 -11.53 27.34
CA ALA A 172 35.74 -12.92 27.58
C ALA A 172 35.86 -13.12 29.10
N MET A 173 35.15 -14.10 29.65
CA MET A 173 35.57 -14.83 30.84
C MET A 173 35.16 -16.30 30.72
N ARG A 174 36.01 -17.13 31.31
CA ARG A 174 36.23 -18.55 31.04
C ARG A 174 35.40 -19.43 31.99
N HIS A 175 35.34 -20.70 31.61
CA HIS A 175 34.76 -21.89 32.27
C HIS A 175 34.81 -22.00 33.80
N ALA A 176 33.80 -22.72 34.34
CA ALA A 176 33.93 -23.84 35.29
C ALA A 176 32.61 -24.65 35.23
N THR A 177 32.55 -25.85 34.61
CA THR A 177 32.64 -27.18 35.25
C THR A 177 32.14 -27.29 36.69
N GLY A 178 31.13 -28.15 36.85
CA GLY A 178 30.59 -28.71 38.08
C GLY A 178 29.63 -29.83 37.69
#